data_AF-A0A2W6RG35-F1
#
_entry.id   AF-A0A2W6RG35-F1
#
_cell.length_a   1.000
_cell.length_b   1.000
_cell.length_c   1.000
_cell.angle_alpha   90.00
_cell.angle_beta   90.00
_cell.angle_gamma   90.00
#
_symmetry.space_group_name_H-M   'P 1'
#
loop_
_entity.id
_entity.type
_entity.pdbx_description
1 polymer ?
#
loop_
_entity_poly.entity_id
_entity_poly.type
_entity_poly.pdbx_seq_one_letter_code
_entity_poly.pdbx_strand_id
1 'polypeptide(L)'
;MEHTTIDIQANKVKETVGRHVLADGFDFVMDIEKSHGSWLYDKLTNREYLDMFSMFASASVGYNHPYIVEKSAWLGKMAVNKP
;
A
#
# COMPACT_ATOMS: atom_id res chain seq x y z
N MET A 1 21.24 28.47 2.35
CA MET A 1 20.16 27.55 1.97
C MET A 1 20.36 26.31 2.81
N GLU A 2 19.55 26.12 3.85
CA GLU A 2 19.62 24.92 4.68
C GLU A 2 19.24 23.71 3.84
N HIS A 3 20.20 22.83 3.59
CA HIS A 3 19.92 21.50 3.08
C HIS A 3 19.23 20.73 4.21
N THR A 4 17.89 20.65 4.16
CA THR A 4 17.15 19.72 5.01
C THR A 4 17.54 18.32 4.56
N THR A 5 18.46 17.69 5.29
CA THR A 5 18.74 16.25 5.15
C THR A 5 17.48 15.50 5.56
N ILE A 6 16.77 14.95 4.58
CA ILE A 6 15.67 14.03 4.85
C ILE A 6 16.32 12.76 5.39
N ASP A 7 16.17 12.52 6.68
CA ASP A 7 16.59 11.25 7.30
C ASP A 7 15.63 10.17 6.77
N ILE A 8 16.04 9.50 5.69
CA ILE A 8 15.22 8.47 5.07
C ILE A 8 15.35 7.23 5.94
N GLN A 9 14.30 6.97 6.71
CA GLN A 9 14.21 5.79 7.55
C GLN A 9 14.50 4.53 6.72
N ALA A 10 15.42 3.69 7.21
CA ALA A 10 15.84 2.50 6.48
C ALA A 10 14.64 1.60 6.12
N ASN A 11 14.49 1.27 4.82
CA ASN A 11 13.41 0.42 4.32
C ASN A 11 13.69 -1.06 4.63
N LYS A 12 13.48 -1.45 5.89
CA LYS A 12 13.64 -2.84 6.37
C LYS A 12 12.74 -3.83 5.64
N VAL A 13 11.60 -3.39 5.09
CA VAL A 13 10.69 -4.24 4.32
C VAL A 13 11.36 -4.66 3.01
N LYS A 14 11.87 -3.70 2.25
CA LYS A 14 12.59 -3.95 0.99
C LYS A 14 13.87 -4.76 1.20
N GLU A 15 14.62 -4.48 2.26
CA GLU A 15 15.77 -5.29 2.68
C GLU A 15 15.37 -6.75 2.96
N THR A 16 14.31 -6.96 3.74
CA THR A 16 13.85 -8.30 4.13
C THR A 16 13.36 -9.12 2.95
N VAL A 17 12.54 -8.52 2.08
CA VAL A 17 12.03 -9.14 0.86
C VAL A 17 13.18 -9.40 -0.13
N GLY A 18 14.10 -8.45 -0.25
CA GLY A 18 15.28 -8.49 -1.12
C GLY A 18 16.22 -9.68 -0.88
N ARG A 19 16.17 -10.31 0.30
CA ARG A 19 16.94 -11.53 0.59
C ARG A 19 16.49 -12.75 -0.21
N HIS A 20 15.25 -12.76 -0.71
CA HIS A 20 14.65 -13.93 -1.36
C HIS A 20 13.98 -13.61 -2.71
N VAL A 21 13.67 -12.35 -2.98
CA VAL A 21 13.01 -11.88 -4.20
C VAL A 21 13.75 -10.66 -4.72
N LEU A 22 13.82 -10.48 -6.05
CA LEU A 22 14.33 -9.25 -6.63
C LEU A 22 13.38 -8.10 -6.26
N ALA A 23 13.82 -7.21 -5.38
CA ALA A 23 13.03 -6.10 -4.87
C ALA A 23 13.30 -4.81 -5.67
N ASP A 24 12.92 -4.81 -6.94
CA ASP A 24 13.12 -3.69 -7.89
C ASP A 24 11.91 -2.76 -8.05
N GLY A 25 10.84 -3.00 -7.30
CA GLY A 25 9.66 -2.13 -7.25
C GLY A 25 9.91 -0.78 -6.53
N PHE A 26 8.82 -0.04 -6.31
CA PHE A 26 8.85 1.26 -5.65
C PHE A 26 9.49 1.22 -4.24
N ASP A 27 10.00 2.37 -3.80
CA ASP A 27 10.68 2.49 -2.50
C ASP A 27 9.75 2.72 -1.31
N PHE A 28 8.47 3.06 -1.54
CA PHE A 28 7.51 3.25 -0.46
C PHE A 28 7.13 1.92 0.20
N VAL A 29 6.69 2.00 1.46
CA VAL A 29 6.01 0.88 2.14
C VAL A 29 4.54 1.25 2.27
N MET A 30 3.71 0.65 1.43
CA MET A 30 2.27 0.91 1.42
C MET A 30 1.65 0.54 2.77
N ASP A 31 0.96 1.49 3.39
CA ASP A 31 0.05 1.23 4.50
C ASP A 31 -1.32 0.88 3.94
N ILE A 32 -1.65 -0.42 3.98
CA ILE A 32 -2.89 -0.95 3.42
C ILE A 32 -4.10 -0.40 4.15
N GLU A 33 -4.02 -0.17 5.46
CA GLU A 33 -5.16 0.29 6.28
C GLU A 33 -5.42 1.78 6.09
N LYS A 34 -4.37 2.59 5.96
CA LYS A 34 -4.49 4.04 5.79
C LYS A 34 -4.74 4.48 4.35
N SER A 35 -4.38 3.68 3.34
CA SER A 35 -4.65 4.04 1.93
C SER A 35 -6.16 4.09 1.67
N HIS A 36 -6.64 5.02 0.85
CA HIS A 36 -8.09 5.20 0.62
C HIS A 36 -8.37 5.79 -0.77
N GLY A 37 -9.46 5.35 -1.41
CA GLY A 37 -9.82 5.84 -2.75
C GLY A 37 -8.64 5.73 -3.73
N SER A 38 -8.25 6.84 -4.34
CA SER A 38 -7.09 6.95 -5.22
C SER A 38 -5.82 7.42 -4.51
N TRP A 39 -5.71 7.26 -3.19
CA TRP A 39 -4.57 7.72 -2.39
C TRP A 39 -3.86 6.54 -1.72
N LEU A 40 -2.56 6.42 -1.98
CA LEU A 40 -1.67 5.45 -1.33
C LEU A 40 -0.91 6.14 -0.20
N TYR A 41 -0.97 5.57 1.00
CA TYR A 41 -0.22 6.07 2.16
C TYR A 41 1.13 5.34 2.27
N ASP A 42 2.23 6.08 2.25
CA ASP A 42 3.57 5.54 2.51
C ASP A 42 3.90 5.62 4.01
N LYS A 43 4.10 4.45 4.61
CA LYS A 43 4.44 4.30 6.03
C LYS A 43 5.86 4.74 6.38
N LEU A 44 6.78 4.80 5.40
CA LEU A 44 8.15 5.26 5.65
C LEU A 44 8.20 6.78 5.85
N THR A 45 7.55 7.52 4.96
CA THR A 45 7.61 8.99 4.97
C THR A 45 6.38 9.65 5.58
N ASN A 46 5.34 8.87 5.90
CA ASN A 46 4.03 9.36 6.34
C ASN A 46 3.38 10.33 5.33
N ARG A 47 3.59 10.08 4.03
CA ARG A 47 3.05 10.90 2.93
C ARG A 47 1.99 10.13 2.16
N GLU A 48 1.07 10.87 1.56
CA GLU A 48 0.11 10.33 0.62
C GLU A 48 0.55 10.60 -0.83
N TYR A 49 0.35 9.59 -1.68
CA TYR A 49 0.59 9.64 -3.12
C TYR A 49 -0.76 9.51 -3.84
N LEU A 50 -1.02 10.42 -4.78
CA LEU A 50 -2.12 10.23 -5.72
C LEU A 50 -1.78 9.06 -6.64
N ASP A 51 -2.59 8.02 -6.58
CA ASP A 51 -2.44 6.80 -7.36
C ASP A 51 -3.13 6.91 -8.72
N MET A 52 -2.34 7.16 -9.76
CA MET A 52 -2.74 7.07 -11.17
C MET A 52 -2.21 5.79 -11.85
N PHE A 53 -1.76 4.82 -11.06
CA PHE A 53 -1.20 3.56 -11.50
C PHE A 53 -2.19 2.40 -11.24
N SER A 54 -2.89 2.44 -10.11
CA SER A 54 -3.96 1.51 -9.71
C SER A 54 -3.56 0.05 -9.80
N MET A 55 -2.33 -0.26 -9.39
CA MET A 55 -1.74 -1.60 -9.45
C MET A 55 -1.82 -2.20 -10.86
N PHE A 56 -1.26 -1.52 -11.86
CA PHE A 56 -1.44 -1.88 -13.28
C PHE A 56 -2.92 -1.93 -13.69
N ALA A 57 -3.71 -0.94 -13.25
CA ALA A 57 -5.15 -0.85 -13.45
C ALA A 57 -6.00 -2.01 -12.90
N SER A 58 -5.44 -2.88 -12.03
CA SER A 58 -6.20 -3.97 -11.40
C SER A 58 -7.05 -3.51 -10.22
N ALA A 59 -6.78 -2.34 -9.63
CA ALA A 59 -7.52 -1.77 -8.50
C ALA A 59 -8.65 -0.85 -8.97
N SER A 60 -9.68 -1.42 -9.59
CA SER A 60 -10.77 -0.67 -10.26
C SER A 60 -11.60 0.26 -9.36
N VAL A 61 -11.65 -0.01 -8.06
CA VAL A 61 -12.42 0.77 -7.07
C VAL A 61 -11.54 1.49 -6.04
N GLY A 62 -10.22 1.52 -6.27
CA GLY A 62 -9.25 2.10 -5.35
C GLY A 62 -9.09 1.31 -4.05
N TYR A 63 -8.40 1.93 -3.08
CA TYR A 63 -8.09 1.34 -1.78
C TYR A 63 -9.24 1.54 -0.79
N ASN A 64 -9.51 0.53 0.03
CA ASN A 64 -10.46 0.59 1.15
C ASN A 64 -11.81 1.22 0.81
N HIS A 65 -12.37 0.85 -0.35
CA HIS A 65 -13.66 1.37 -0.79
C HIS A 65 -14.73 1.18 0.31
N PRO A 66 -15.46 2.24 0.75
CA PRO A 66 -16.32 2.20 1.93
C PRO A 66 -17.33 1.05 1.93
N TYR A 67 -17.97 0.81 0.78
CA TYR A 67 -18.92 -0.29 0.62
C TYR A 67 -18.29 -1.68 0.86
N ILE A 68 -17.05 -1.90 0.40
CA ILE A 68 -16.38 -3.20 0.55
C ILE A 68 -15.99 -3.40 2.02
N VAL A 69 -15.41 -2.37 2.64
CA VAL A 69 -15.00 -2.40 4.05
C VAL A 69 -16.18 -2.67 4.97
N GLU A 70 -17.33 -2.00 4.74
CA GLU A 70 -18.56 -2.22 5.49
C GLU A 70 -19.07 -3.67 5.38
N LYS A 71 -18.85 -4.34 4.24
CA LYS A 71 -19.28 -5.72 3.99
C LYS A 71 -18.21 -6.77 4.27
N SER A 72 -17.06 -6.39 4.84
CA SER A 72 -15.93 -7.30 5.10
C SER A 72 -16.33 -8.58 5.84
N ALA A 73 -17.19 -8.50 6.86
CA ALA A 73 -17.67 -9.67 7.60
C ALA A 73 -18.51 -10.63 6.74
N TRP A 74 -19.32 -10.10 5.81
CA TRP A 74 -20.09 -10.91 4.87
C TRP A 74 -19.18 -11.54 3.80
N LEU A 75 -18.25 -10.78 3.23
CA LEU A 75 -17.26 -11.27 2.27
C LEU A 75 -16.37 -12.35 2.89
N GLY A 76 -15.93 -12.16 4.14
CA GLY A 76 -15.12 -13.13 4.87
C GLY A 76 -15.81 -14.48 5.04
N LYS A 77 -17.13 -14.52 5.27
CA LYS A 77 -17.90 -15.77 5.30
C LYS A 77 -17.91 -16.50 3.95
N MET A 78 -17.94 -15.75 2.84
CA MET A 78 -17.95 -16.34 1.50
C MET A 78 -16.57 -16.86 1.09
N ALA A 79 -15.50 -16.16 1.48
CA ALA A 79 -14.10 -16.54 1.17
C ALA A 79 -13.71 -17.93 1.71
N VAL A 80 -14.34 -18.39 2.80
CA VAL A 80 -14.12 -19.74 3.36
C VAL A 80 -14.49 -20.85 2.37
N ASN A 81 -15.51 -20.63 1.52
CA ASN A 81 -16.04 -21.68 0.65
C ASN A 81 -15.28 -21.82 -0.69
N LYS A 82 -14.48 -20.82 -1.08
CA LYS A 82 -13.66 -20.85 -2.29
C LYS A 82 -12.31 -20.15 -2.01
N PRO A 83 -11.30 -20.91 -1.54
CA PRO A 83 -9.94 -20.40 -1.38
C PRO A 83 -9.29 -20.07 -2.73
#